data_AF-A0AAD6VM58-F1
#
_entry.id   AF-A0AAD6VM58-F1
#
_cell.length_a   1.000
_cell.length_b   1.000
_cell.length_c   1.000
_cell.angle_alpha   90.00
_cell.angle_beta   90.00
_cell.angle_gamma   90.00
#
_symmetry.space_group_name_H-M   'P 1'
#
loop_
_entity.id
_entity.type
_entity.pdbx_description
1 polymer ?
#
loop_
_entity_poly.entity_id
_entity_poly.type
_entity_poly.pdbx_seq_one_letter_code
_entity_poly.pdbx_strand_id
1 'polypeptide(L)' 'MDDRDGPNITATFYERLFGKFDATQPLKFPDLTKSAEALHHAVNKLKEGKDVTHLRWVPFVHYGL' A
#
# COMPACT_ATOMS: atom_id res chain seq x y z
N MET A 1 -6.28 -13.71 2.51
CA MET A 1 -5.58 -12.99 1.44
C MET A 1 -5.99 -13.63 0.13
N ASP A 2 -6.38 -12.82 -0.85
CA ASP A 2 -6.67 -13.25 -2.22
C ASP A 2 -5.57 -12.69 -3.14
N ASP A 3 -5.22 -13.39 -4.21
CA ASP A 3 -4.21 -12.92 -5.18
C ASP A 3 -4.56 -11.53 -5.76
N ARG A 4 -5.85 -11.22 -5.85
CA ARG A 4 -6.35 -9.92 -6.33
C ARG A 4 -6.09 -8.77 -5.36
N ASP A 5 -5.81 -9.05 -4.08
CA ASP A 5 -5.52 -8.03 -3.08
C ASP A 5 -4.09 -7.48 -3.27
N GLY A 6 -3.15 -8.33 -3.71
CA GLY A 6 -1.74 -7.98 -3.89
C GLY A 6 -1.51 -6.74 -4.74
N PRO A 7 -1.96 -6.71 -6.02
CA PRO A 7 -1.79 -5.55 -6.88
C PRO A 7 -2.40 -4.25 -6.33
N ASN A 8 -3.54 -4.33 -5.63
CA ASN A 8 -4.19 -3.15 -5.06
C ASN A 8 -3.41 -2.58 -3.86
N ILE A 9 -2.90 -3.46 -3.01
CA ILE A 9 -2.06 -3.09 -1.87
C ILE A 9 -0.75 -2.46 -2.37
N THR A 10 -0.04 -3.13 -3.30
CA THR A 10 1.26 -2.63 -3.77
C THR A 10 1.14 -1.32 -4.55
N ALA A 11 0.11 -1.15 -5.37
CA ALA A 11 -0.14 0.11 -6.06
C ALA A 11 -0.31 1.27 -5.07
N THR A 12 -1.16 1.09 -4.05
CA THR A 12 -1.43 2.14 -3.05
C THR A 12 -0.21 2.40 -2.16
N PHE A 13 0.50 1.35 -1.77
CA PHE A 13 1.72 1.43 -0.96
C PHE A 13 2.82 2.22 -1.68
N TYR A 14 3.14 1.85 -2.92
CA TYR A 14 4.20 2.52 -3.68
C TYR A 14 3.81 3.92 -4.15
N GLU A 15 2.53 4.16 -4.48
CA GLU A 15 2.04 5.52 -4.74
C GLU A 15 2.25 6.43 -3.52
N ARG A 16 2.12 5.91 -2.29
CA ARG A 16 2.36 6.69 -1.08
C ARG A 16 3.85 6.94 -0.81
N LEU A 17 4.71 5.96 -1.10
CA LEU A 17 6.16 6.09 -0.89
C LEU A 17 6.85 6.98 -1.92
N PHE A 18 6.46 6.87 -3.18
CA PHE A 18 7.09 7.58 -4.30
C PHE A 18 6.31 8.82 -4.73
N GLY A 19 5.07 8.97 -4.26
CA GLY A 19 4.09 9.88 -4.85
C GLY A 19 3.49 9.30 -6.14
N LYS A 20 2.52 10.03 -6.71
CA LYS A 20 2.01 9.71 -8.05
C LYS A 20 3.13 9.85 -9.07
N PHE A 21 3.27 8.84 -9.93
CA PHE A 21 4.17 8.91 -11.07
C PHE A 21 3.75 10.07 -11.98
N ASP A 22 4.74 10.90 -12.31
CA ASP A 22 4.62 11.99 -13.25
C ASP A 22 5.84 11.93 -14.16
N ALA A 23 5.62 11.66 -15.45
CA ALA A 23 6.69 11.49 -16.43
C ALA A 23 7.56 12.75 -16.60
N THR A 24 7.09 13.91 -16.10
CA THR A 24 7.82 15.17 -16.13
C THR A 24 8.71 15.38 -14.90
N GLN A 25 8.56 14.56 -13.86
CA GLN A 25 9.32 14.66 -12.62
C GLN A 25 10.43 13.59 -12.55
N PRO A 26 11.60 13.92 -11.97
CA PRO A 26 12.62 12.92 -11.71
C PRO A 26 12.11 11.85 -10.75
N LEU A 27 12.63 10.62 -10.89
CA LEU A 27 12.36 9.52 -9.97
C LEU A 27 12.72 9.98 -8.55
N LYS A 28 11.72 9.99 -7.66
CA LYS A 28 11.91 10.35 -6.25
C LYS A 28 12.47 9.14 -5.51
N PHE A 29 13.42 9.37 -4.61
CA PHE A 29 13.78 8.35 -3.62
C PHE A 29 12.58 8.13 -2.69
N PRO A 30 12.24 6.88 -2.35
CA PRO A 30 11.14 6.61 -1.44
C PRO A 30 11.51 7.09 -0.04
N ASP A 31 10.58 7.79 0.61
CA ASP A 31 10.70 8.11 2.03
C ASP A 31 10.33 6.88 2.85
N LEU A 32 11.33 6.03 3.13
CA LEU A 32 11.11 4.75 3.81
C LEU A 32 10.54 4.92 5.22
N THR A 33 10.70 6.09 5.86
CA THR A 33 10.09 6.40 7.17
C THR A 33 8.56 6.37 7.13
N LYS A 34 7.96 6.43 5.92
CA LYS A 34 6.53 6.34 5.69
C LYS A 34 6.04 4.95 5.33
N SER A 35 6.89 3.92 5.38
CA SER A 35 6.50 2.55 4.99
C SER A 35 5.33 2.02 5.83
N ALA A 36 5.36 2.20 7.15
CA ALA A 36 4.25 1.82 8.02
C ALA A 36 2.95 2.58 7.68
N GLU A 37 3.05 3.89 7.45
CA GLU A 37 1.92 4.75 7.06
C GLU A 37 1.33 4.33 5.71
N ALA A 38 2.20 4.06 4.73
CA ALA A 38 1.81 3.61 3.39
C ALA A 38 1.06 2.28 3.45
N LEU A 39 1.54 1.32 4.24
CA LEU A 39 0.85 0.04 4.41
C LEU A 39 -0.50 0.22 5.11
N HIS A 40 -0.55 1.06 6.15
CA HIS A 40 -1.79 1.38 6.84
C HIS A 40 -2.85 1.94 5.88
N HIS A 41 -2.47 2.87 5.00
CA HIS A 41 -3.36 3.40 3.97
C HIS A 41 -3.80 2.34 2.95
N ALA A 42 -2.88 1.50 2.48
CA ALA A 42 -3.21 0.42 1.55
C ALA A 42 -4.21 -0.57 2.15
N VAL A 43 -4.01 -0.98 3.40
CA VAL A 43 -4.91 -1.88 4.14
C VAL A 43 -6.27 -1.25 4.38
N ASN A 44 -6.33 0.03 4.75
CA ASN A 44 -7.62 0.73 4.92
C ASN A 44 -8.40 0.80 3.62
N LYS A 45 -7.74 1.11 2.50
CA LYS A 45 -8.37 1.10 1.18
C LYS A 45 -8.88 -0.27 0.77
N LEU A 46 -8.14 -1.34 1.10
CA LEU A 46 -8.63 -2.71 0.90
C LEU A 46 -9.91 -2.97 1.71
N LYS A 47 -9.98 -2.50 2.97
CA LYS A 47 -11.14 -2.68 3.86
C LYS A 47 -12.40 -1.92 3.40
N GLU A 48 -12.28 -0.91 2.55
CA GLU A 48 -13.42 -0.19 1.95
C GLU A 48 -14.16 -1.04 0.91
N GLY A 49 -13.55 -2.13 0.42
CA GLY A 49 -14.19 -3.06 -0.51
C GLY A 49 -15.36 -3.82 0.12
N LYS A 50 -16.36 -4.16 -0.71
CA LYS A 50 -17.46 -5.04 -0.28
C LYS A 50 -16.92 -6.42 0.12
N ASP A 51 -17.48 -6.97 1.20
CA ASP A 51 -17.24 -8.34 1.68
C ASP A 51 -15.76 -8.66 1.99
N VAL A 52 -15.00 -7.66 2.46
CA VAL A 52 -13.61 -7.85 2.86
C VAL A 52 -13.56 -8.39 4.28
N THR A 53 -13.32 -9.69 4.40
CA THR A 53 -13.16 -10.35 5.70
C THR A 53 -11.83 -9.98 6.36
N HIS A 54 -11.75 -10.14 7.68
CA HIS A 54 -10.51 -9.94 8.46
C HIS A 54 -9.31 -10.71 7.87
N LEU A 55 -9.54 -11.95 7.41
CA LEU A 55 -8.50 -12.81 6.83
C LEU A 55 -7.91 -12.29 5.52
N ARG A 56 -8.58 -11.34 4.84
CA ARG A 56 -8.05 -10.74 3.61
C ARG A 56 -6.95 -9.73 3.86
N TRP A 57 -7.03 -8.96 4.94
CA TRP A 57 -6.09 -7.87 5.20
C TRP A 57 -5.06 -8.15 6.30
N VAL A 58 -5.33 -9.08 7.22
CA VAL A 58 -4.41 -9.44 8.33
C VAL A 58 -2.99 -9.82 7.88
N PRO A 59 -2.78 -10.52 6.75
CA PRO A 59 -1.42 -10.89 6.33
C PRO A 59 -0.52 -9.71 5.91
N PHE A 60 -1.08 -8.53 5.66
CA PHE A 60 -0.31 -7.34 5.30
C PHE A 60 0.24 -6.67 6.55
N VAL A 61 1.47 -7.02 6.91
CA VAL A 61 2.18 -6.50 8.08
C VAL A 61 3.47 -5.80 7.68
N HIS A 62 3.82 -4.75 8.39
CA HIS A 62 5.10 -4.06 8.26
C HIS A 62 5.99 -4.42 9.45
N TYR A 63 7.21 -4.84 9.17
CA TYR A 63 8.26 -5.04 10.16
C TYR A 63 9.43 -4.14 9.83
N GLY A 64 9.76 -3.19 10.72
CA GLY A 64 10.90 -2.29 10.54
C GLY A 64 10.59 -0.84 10.91
N LEU A 65 11.53 0.03 10.51
CA LEU A 65 11.48 1.49 10.55
C LEU A 65 11.58 2.02 9.12
#